data_AF-A0A9D1LGK1-F1
#
_entry.id   AF-A0A9D1LGK1-F1
#
_cell.length_a   1.000
_cell.length_b   1.000
_cell.length_c   1.000
_cell.angle_alpha   90.00
_cell.angle_beta   90.00
_cell.angle_gamma   90.00
#
_symmetry.space_group_name_H-M   'P 1'
#
loop_
_entity.id
_entity.type
_entity.pdbx_description
1 polymer ?
#
loop_
_entity_poly.entity_id
_entity_poly.type
_entity_poly.pdbx_seq_one_letter_code
_entity_poly.pdbx_strand_id
1 'polypeptide(L)' 'MQKGKIGVTTENIFPVIKKFLYSDHDIFLREIVSNAIDATQKLKTLSSCGEVKGDLGDLTIHVAIDPAKGTLTVSDK' A
#
# COMPACT_ATOMS: atom_id res chain seq x y z
N MET A 1 -18.77 -25.62 -14.71
CA MET A 1 -17.90 -24.67 -13.99
C MET A 1 -17.36 -25.37 -12.74
N GLN A 2 -16.15 -25.92 -12.79
CA GLN A 2 -15.52 -26.53 -11.62
C GLN A 2 -15.07 -25.44 -10.66
N LYS A 3 -15.66 -25.41 -9.45
CA LYS A 3 -15.15 -24.64 -8.30
C LYS A 3 -13.92 -25.37 -7.76
N GLY A 4 -12.79 -25.25 -8.44
CA GLY A 4 -11.51 -25.73 -7.94
C GLY A 4 -10.95 -24.75 -6.91
N LYS A 5 -10.60 -25.23 -5.71
CA LYS A 5 -9.76 -24.47 -4.78
C LYS A 5 -8.46 -24.14 -5.51
N ILE A 6 -8.22 -22.85 -5.77
CA ILE A 6 -6.96 -22.41 -6.40
C ILE A 6 -5.86 -22.66 -5.37
N GLY A 7 -5.17 -23.79 -5.49
CA GLY A 7 -3.94 -24.04 -4.77
C GLY A 7 -2.85 -23.18 -5.40
N VAL A 8 -2.53 -22.04 -4.77
CA VAL A 8 -1.41 -21.20 -5.20
C VAL A 8 -0.12 -21.87 -4.72
N THR A 9 0.57 -22.55 -5.62
CA THR A 9 1.97 -22.95 -5.39
C THR A 9 2.87 -21.73 -5.62
N THR A 10 3.96 -21.59 -4.86
CA THR A 10 4.87 -20.44 -4.91
C THR A 10 5.41 -20.16 -6.33
N GLU A 11 5.54 -21.20 -7.14
CA GLU A 11 5.98 -21.14 -8.55
C GLU A 11 5.00 -20.35 -9.45
N ASN A 12 3.71 -20.35 -9.12
CA ASN A 12 2.65 -19.71 -9.90
C ASN A 12 2.19 -18.36 -9.33
N ILE A 13 2.82 -17.89 -8.25
CA ILE A 13 2.36 -16.67 -7.56
C ILE A 13 2.54 -15.41 -8.42
N PHE A 14 3.65 -15.31 -9.16
CA PHE A 14 3.95 -14.13 -10.00
C PHE A 14 3.02 -13.97 -11.20
N PRO A 15 2.74 -15.01 -12.02
CA PRO A 15 1.75 -14.91 -13.10
C PRO A 15 0.34 -14.54 -12.62
N VAL A 16 -0.06 -15.08 -11.45
CA VAL A 16 -1.37 -14.80 -10.85
C VAL A 16 -1.43 -13.35 -10.35
N ILE A 17 -0.41 -12.87 -9.64
CA ILE A 17 -0.31 -11.46 -9.20
C ILE A 17 -0.34 -10.53 -10.41
N LYS A 18 0.42 -10.83 -11.48
CA LYS A 18 0.39 -10.01 -12.71
C LYS A 18 -1.01 -9.95 -13.30
N LYS A 19 -1.68 -11.09 -13.50
CA LYS A 19 -3.03 -11.12 -14.06
C LYS A 19 -4.05 -10.36 -13.20
N PHE A 20 -3.90 -10.44 -11.88
CA PHE A 20 -4.71 -9.68 -10.93
C PHE A 20 -4.44 -8.16 -11.04
N LEU A 21 -3.16 -7.76 -11.05
CA LEU A 21 -2.74 -6.36 -11.20
C LEU A 21 -3.18 -5.73 -12.53
N TYR A 22 -3.24 -6.49 -13.62
CA TYR A 22 -3.74 -6.02 -14.92
C TYR A 22 -5.27 -5.98 -15.04
N SER A 23 -5.97 -6.66 -14.13
CA SER A 23 -7.43 -6.64 -14.11
C SER A 23 -7.95 -5.43 -13.33
N ASP A 24 -7.22 -5.01 -12.29
CA ASP A 24 -7.62 -3.94 -11.38
C ASP A 24 -6.43 -3.04 -11.00
N HIS A 25 -5.97 -2.24 -11.96
CA HIS A 25 -4.83 -1.33 -11.79
C HIS A 25 -4.96 -0.36 -10.60
N ASP A 26 -6.19 -0.01 -10.23
CA ASP A 26 -6.49 0.92 -9.14
C ASP A 26 -6.37 0.27 -7.74
N ILE A 27 -6.48 -1.06 -7.65
CA ILE A 27 -6.38 -1.78 -6.37
C ILE A 27 -4.98 -1.59 -5.79
N PHE A 28 -3.94 -1.65 -6.62
CA PHE A 28 -2.57 -1.50 -6.13
C PHE A 28 -2.35 -0.13 -5.47
N LEU A 29 -2.75 0.95 -6.14
CA LEU A 29 -2.59 2.29 -5.59
C LEU A 29 -3.43 2.47 -4.32
N ARG A 30 -4.66 1.94 -4.31
CA ARG A 30 -5.51 1.93 -3.12
C ARG A 30 -4.83 1.23 -1.95
N GLU A 31 -4.29 0.02 -2.13
CA GLU A 31 -3.65 -0.73 -1.04
C GLU A 31 -2.40 -0.02 -0.51
N ILE A 32 -1.58 0.57 -1.37
CA ILE A 32 -0.39 1.32 -0.94
C ILE A 32 -0.79 2.57 -0.12
N VAL A 33 -1.80 3.31 -0.58
CA VAL A 33 -2.30 4.48 0.15
C VAL A 33 -2.96 4.08 1.47
N SER A 34 -3.72 2.99 1.50
CA SER A 34 -4.31 2.44 2.74
C SER A 34 -3.23 2.11 3.77
N ASN A 35 -2.16 1.43 3.35
CA ASN A 35 -1.05 1.10 4.25
C ASN A 35 -0.36 2.36 4.83
N ALA A 36 -0.20 3.39 4.02
CA ALA A 36 0.38 4.68 4.44
C ALA A 36 -0.51 5.39 5.46
N ILE A 37 -1.84 5.38 5.25
CA ILE A 37 -2.81 5.93 6.20
C ILE A 37 -2.79 5.14 7.52
N ASP A 38 -2.76 3.80 7.45
CA ASP A 38 -2.71 2.95 8.65
C ASP A 38 -1.45 3.23 9.48
N ALA A 39 -0.30 3.47 8.83
CA ALA A 39 0.95 3.83 9.50
C ALA A 39 0.84 5.16 10.26
N THR A 40 0.34 6.22 9.61
CA THR A 40 0.16 7.54 10.25
C THR A 40 -0.88 7.49 11.38
N GLN A 41 -1.94 6.70 11.23
CA GLN A 41 -2.96 6.53 12.26
C GLN A 41 -2.44 5.76 13.49
N LYS A 42 -1.60 4.73 13.26
CA LYS A 42 -0.90 4.03 14.34
C LYS A 42 0.03 4.97 15.10
N LEU A 43 0.78 5.82 14.39
CA LEU A 43 1.66 6.81 15.01
C LEU A 43 0.87 7.81 15.87
N LYS A 44 -0.25 8.33 15.36
CA LYS A 44 -1.16 9.21 16.12
C LYS A 44 -1.71 8.55 17.38
N THR A 45 -2.03 7.27 17.30
CA THR A 45 -2.51 6.48 18.45
C THR A 45 -1.43 6.36 19.52
N LEU A 46 -0.21 5.98 19.14
CA LEU A 46 0.92 5.86 20.07
C LEU A 46 1.29 7.20 20.73
N SER A 47 1.21 8.30 19.97
CA SER A 47 1.39 9.65 20.53
C SER A 47 0.28 10.02 21.52
N SER A 48 -0.98 9.68 21.22
CA SER A 48 -2.11 9.90 22.13
C SER A 48 -2.00 9.07 23.42
N CYS A 49 -1.36 7.91 23.36
CA CYS A 49 -1.01 7.09 24.52
C CYS A 49 0.22 7.58 25.29
N GLY A 50 0.91 8.62 24.81
CA GLY A 50 2.12 9.18 25.43
C GLY A 50 3.39 8.37 25.19
N GLU A 51 3.34 7.33 24.35
CA GLU A 51 4.50 6.50 23.99
C GLU A 51 5.44 7.21 23.01
N VAL A 52 4.87 8.04 22.13
CA VAL A 52 5.63 8.91 21.22
C VAL A 52 5.58 10.33 21.75
N LYS A 53 6.76 10.87 22.10
CA LYS A 53 6.92 12.23 22.62
C LYS A 53 7.42 13.16 21.51
N GLY A 54 6.79 14.32 21.36
CA GLY A 54 7.12 15.30 20.33
C GLY A 54 5.90 15.66 19.50
N ASP A 55 6.08 16.63 18.60
CA ASP A 55 5.05 16.97 17.61
C ASP A 55 5.04 15.93 16.49
N LEU A 56 3.85 15.53 16.06
CA LEU A 56 3.66 14.56 14.98
C LEU A 56 4.02 15.14 13.61
N GLY A 57 4.09 16.47 13.49
CA GLY A 57 4.44 17.13 12.24
C GLY A 57 3.40 16.91 11.14
N ASP A 58 3.87 16.78 9.91
CA ASP A 58 3.04 16.60 8.72
C ASP A 58 2.80 15.12 8.45
N LEU A 59 1.57 14.65 8.67
CA LEU A 59 1.13 13.26 8.42
C LEU A 59 0.46 13.09 7.05
N THR A 60 0.63 14.03 6.13
CA THR A 60 0.00 13.97 4.81
C THR A 60 0.67 12.92 3.93
N ILE A 61 -0.14 12.10 3.25
CA ILE A 61 0.37 11.15 2.25
C ILE A 61 0.61 11.88 0.93
N HIS A 62 1.85 11.83 0.44
CA HIS A 62 2.25 12.43 -0.82
C HIS A 62 2.29 11.39 -1.94
N VAL A 63 1.63 11.70 -3.06
CA VAL A 63 1.70 10.89 -4.28
C VAL A 63 2.33 11.71 -5.39
N ALA A 64 3.47 11.26 -5.91
CA ALA A 64 4.22 11.93 -6.96
C ALA A 64 4.40 11.01 -8.17
N ILE A 65 4.32 11.60 -9.37
CA ILE A 65 4.53 10.89 -10.64
C ILE A 65 5.70 11.56 -11.35
N ASP A 66 6.67 10.77 -11.78
CA ASP A 66 7.79 11.18 -12.63
C ASP A 66 7.65 10.45 -13.98
N PRO A 67 7.06 11.10 -15.01
CA PRO A 67 6.88 10.48 -16.32
C PRO A 67 8.19 10.20 -17.05
N ALA A 68 9.24 10.99 -16.78
CA ALA A 68 10.54 10.82 -17.43
C ALA A 68 11.26 9.56 -16.93
N LYS A 69 11.06 9.20 -15.65
CA LYS A 69 11.60 7.95 -15.06
C LYS A 69 10.60 6.79 -15.07
N GLY A 70 9.34 7.04 -15.43
CA GLY A 70 8.28 6.04 -15.40
C GLY A 70 7.97 5.55 -13.99
N THR A 71 8.06 6.43 -12.99
CA THR A 71 7.89 6.06 -11.57
C THR A 71 6.68 6.75 -10.95
N LEU A 72 5.98 6.02 -10.08
CA LEU A 72 4.99 6.54 -9.15
C LEU A 72 5.52 6.32 -7.73
N THR A 73 5.54 7.37 -6.92
CA THR A 73 6.03 7.34 -5.54
C THR A 73 4.90 7.71 -4.59
N VAL A 74 4.66 6.87 -3.59
CA VAL A 74 3.79 7.18 -2.44
C VAL A 74 4.68 7.32 -1.21
N SER A 75 4.53 8.39 -0.45
CA SER A 75 5.33 8.67 0.74
C SER A 75 4.45 9.14 1.90
N ASP A 76 4.44 8.38 2.99
CA ASP A 76 4.09 8.82 4.34
C ASP A 76 5.31 9.44 5.05
N LYS A 77 5.05 10.34 6.00
CA LYS A 77 6.06 11.03 6.81
C LYS A 77 5.85 10.74 8.29
#